data_AF-A0A0J7I971-F1
#
_entry.id   AF-A0A0J7I971-F1
#
_cell.length_a   1.000
_cell.length_b   1.000
_cell.length_c   1.000
_cell.angle_alpha   90.00
_cell.angle_beta   90.00
_cell.angle_gamma   90.00
#
_symmetry.space_group_name_H-M   'P 1'
#
loop_
_entity.id
_entity.type
_entity.pdbx_description
1 polymer ?
#
loop_
_entity_poly.entity_id
_entity_poly.type
_entity_poly.pdbx_seq_one_letter_code
_entity_poly.pdbx_strand_id
1 'polypeptide(L)' 'ADELEKEGISCEVINIHTIKPLDEEIILKSVEKTGKIVTAEEHNYLGGLGESVAGMLKKEKGLQDRNL' A
#
# COMPACT_ATOMS: atom_id res chain seq x y z
N ALA A 1 -12.56 -6.13 3.28
CA ALA A 1 -13.02 -4.81 3.77
C ALA A 1 -14.25 -5.00 4.65
N ASP A 2 -15.28 -5.68 4.14
CA ASP A 2 -16.56 -5.89 4.82
C ASP A 2 -16.44 -6.58 6.19
N GLU A 3 -15.50 -7.51 6.36
CA GLU A 3 -15.24 -8.15 7.66
C GLU A 3 -14.61 -7.17 8.66
N LEU A 4 -13.62 -6.40 8.23
CA LEU A 4 -12.98 -5.36 9.04
C LEU A 4 -13.96 -4.24 9.40
N GLU A 5 -14.90 -3.92 8.52
CA GLU A 5 -15.95 -2.93 8.80
C GLU A 5 -16.85 -3.36 9.97
N LYS A 6 -17.16 -4.66 10.09
CA LYS A 6 -17.90 -5.21 11.25
C LYS A 6 -17.13 -5.05 12.56
N GLU A 7 -15.80 -4.95 12.50
CA GLU A 7 -14.92 -4.68 13.64
C GLU A 7 -14.67 -3.18 13.85
N GLY A 8 -15.33 -2.30 13.08
CA GLY A 8 -15.16 -0.85 13.16
C GLY A 8 -13.89 -0.33 12.48
N ILE A 9 -13.22 -1.15 11.68
CA ILE A 9 -12.00 -0.80 10.95
C ILE A 9 -12.38 -0.43 9.51
N SER A 10 -12.25 0.85 9.17
CA SER A 10 -12.43 1.33 7.80
C SER A 10 -11.16 1.06 6.98
N CYS A 11 -11.32 0.47 5.79
CA CYS A 11 -10.21 0.17 4.88
C CYS A 11 -10.52 0.71 3.49
N GLU A 12 -9.50 1.29 2.85
CA GLU A 12 -9.52 1.63 1.44
C GLU A 12 -8.92 0.46 0.64
N VAL A 13 -9.61 -0.01 -0.38
CA VAL A 13 -9.15 -1.12 -1.23
C VAL A 13 -8.76 -0.54 -2.59
N ILE A 14 -7.48 -0.68 -2.94
CA ILE A 14 -6.93 -0.24 -4.21
C ILE A 14 -6.56 -1.46 -5.03
N ASN A 15 -7.10 -1.55 -6.24
CA ASN A 15 -6.73 -2.60 -7.17
C ASN A 15 -5.51 -2.16 -8.01
N ILE A 16 -4.34 -2.75 -7.71
CA ILE A 16 -3.11 -2.53 -8.48
C ILE A 16 -2.93 -3.68 -9.47
N HIS A 17 -3.26 -3.43 -10.73
CA HIS A 17 -3.23 -4.45 -11.77
C HIS A 17 -1.84 -4.65 -12.41
N THR A 18 -0.88 -3.75 -12.15
CA THR A 18 0.44 -3.75 -12.76
C THR A 18 1.49 -3.34 -11.73
N ILE A 19 2.54 -4.16 -11.56
CA ILE A 19 3.69 -3.85 -10.70
C ILE A 19 4.59 -2.78 -11.35
N LYS A 20 4.67 -2.77 -12.69
CA LYS A 20 5.52 -1.82 -13.44
C LYS A 20 4.86 -1.32 -14.74
N PRO A 21 4.73 0.01 -14.92
CA PRO A 21 5.00 1.05 -13.93
C PRO A 21 4.05 0.94 -12.73
N LEU A 22 4.57 1.19 -11.53
CA LEU A 22 3.76 1.26 -10.32
C LEU A 22 3.00 2.59 -10.32
N ASP A 23 1.72 2.58 -10.01
CA ASP A 23 0.96 3.80 -9.75
C ASP A 23 1.31 4.31 -8.35
N GLU A 24 2.39 5.08 -8.24
CA GLU A 24 2.88 5.58 -6.96
C GLU A 24 1.92 6.63 -6.38
N GLU A 25 1.26 7.43 -7.23
CA GLU A 25 0.40 8.54 -6.81
C GLU A 25 -0.83 8.06 -6.04
N ILE A 26 -1.52 7.02 -6.54
CA ILE A 26 -2.71 6.49 -5.85
C ILE A 26 -2.35 5.88 -4.49
N ILE A 27 -1.20 5.22 -4.41
CA ILE A 27 -0.72 4.60 -3.18
C ILE A 27 -0.35 5.66 -2.15
N LEU A 28 0.41 6.68 -2.57
CA LEU A 28 0.83 7.77 -1.68
C LEU A 28 -0.37 8.53 -1.11
N LYS A 29 -1.35 8.90 -1.94
CA LYS A 29 -2.58 9.56 -1.47
C LYS A 29 -3.33 8.72 -0.44
N SER A 30 -3.42 7.41 -0.65
CA SER A 30 -4.06 6.51 0.31
C SER A 30 -3.27 6.43 1.61
N VAL A 31 -1.96 6.29 1.57
CA VAL A 31 -1.10 6.17 2.77
C VAL A 31 -1.05 7.49 3.55
N GLU A 32 -1.08 8.63 2.88
CA GLU A 32 -1.22 9.94 3.53
C GLU A 32 -2.53 10.02 4.33
N LYS A 33 -3.63 9.54 3.76
CA LYS A 33 -4.96 9.53 4.39
C LYS A 33 -5.10 8.47 5.50
N THR A 34 -4.63 7.24 5.29
CA THR A 34 -4.89 6.10 6.20
C THR A 34 -3.77 5.88 7.21
N GLY A 35 -2.54 6.25 6.85
CA GLY A 35 -1.34 6.04 7.66
C GLY A 35 -0.98 4.59 7.93
N LYS A 36 -1.52 3.62 7.18
CA LYS A 36 -1.07 2.23 7.15
C LYS A 36 -1.35 1.64 5.77
N ILE A 37 -0.57 0.65 5.39
CA ILE A 37 -0.76 -0.08 4.13
C ILE A 37 -0.53 -1.57 4.34
N VAL A 38 -1.34 -2.37 3.65
CA VAL A 38 -1.14 -3.81 3.51
C VAL A 38 -1.22 -4.11 2.02
N THR A 39 -0.28 -4.90 1.53
CA THR A 39 -0.30 -5.40 0.15
C THR A 39 -0.74 -6.87 0.17
N ALA A 40 -1.48 -7.28 -0.86
CA ALA A 40 -1.88 -8.66 -1.05
C ALA A 40 -1.57 -9.05 -2.50
N GLU A 41 -0.84 -10.14 -2.70
CA GLU A 41 -0.49 -10.66 -4.01
C GLU A 41 -0.47 -12.20 -4.01
N GLU A 42 -0.85 -12.79 -5.13
CA GLU A 42 -0.86 -14.25 -5.32
C GLU A 42 0.45 -14.78 -5.93
N HIS A 43 1.19 -13.93 -6.65
CA HIS A 43 2.28 -14.36 -7.52
C HIS A 43 3.62 -14.46 -6.77
N ASN A 44 4.63 -13.68 -7.16
CA ASN A 44 5.97 -13.79 -6.63
C ASN A 44 6.23 -12.68 -5.61
N TYR A 45 6.54 -13.05 -4.37
CA TYR A 45 6.93 -12.08 -3.35
C TYR A 45 8.27 -11.39 -3.68
N LEU A 46 9.17 -12.07 -4.40
CA LEU A 46 10.44 -11.50 -4.87
C LEU A 46 10.21 -10.67 -6.14
N GLY A 47 10.55 -9.39 -6.10
CA GLY A 47 10.24 -8.42 -7.14
C GLY A 47 8.74 -8.14 -7.30
N GLY A 48 7.94 -8.55 -6.31
CA GLY A 48 6.48 -8.46 -6.32
C GLY A 48 5.93 -7.07 -6.07
N LEU A 49 4.61 -7.02 -5.91
CA LEU A 49 3.90 -5.83 -5.46
C LEU A 49 4.39 -5.37 -4.10
N GLY A 50 4.55 -6.29 -3.14
CA GLY A 50 4.99 -5.94 -1.77
C GLY A 50 6.34 -5.25 -1.74
N GLU A 51 7.34 -5.82 -2.43
CA GLU A 51 8.67 -5.21 -2.54
C GLU A 51 8.67 -3.89 -3.30
N SER A 52 7.87 -3.78 -4.37
CA SER A 52 7.78 -2.55 -5.16
C SER A 52 7.16 -1.41 -4.33
N VAL A 53 6.10 -1.70 -3.59
CA VAL A 53 5.44 -0.73 -2.69
C VAL A 53 6.35 -0.36 -1.53
N ALA A 54 6.95 -1.33 -0.84
CA ALA A 54 7.87 -1.05 0.28
C ALA A 54 9.10 -0.24 -0.18
N GLY A 55 9.66 -0.58 -1.34
CA GLY A 55 10.78 0.12 -1.94
C GLY A 55 10.43 1.56 -2.35
N MET A 56 9.22 1.78 -2.89
CA MET A 56 8.70 3.11 -3.20
C MET A 56 8.53 3.95 -1.92
N LEU A 57 7.83 3.41 -0.90
CA LEU A 57 7.57 4.12 0.35
C LEU A 57 8.86 4.49 1.09
N LYS A 58 9.89 3.63 1.04
CA LYS A 58 11.20 3.94 1.62
C LYS A 58 11.89 5.13 0.96
N LYS A 59 11.70 5.34 -0.35
CA LYS A 59 12.30 6.47 -1.07
C LYS A 59 11.58 7.79 -0.78
N GLU A 60 10.30 7.72 -0.44
CA GLU A 60 9.48 8.89 -0.18
C GLU A 60 9.88 9.55 1.14
N LYS A 61 10.40 10.79 1.07
CA LYS A 61 11.02 11.46 2.22
C LYS A 61 10.01 11.90 3.27
N GLY A 62 8.76 12.15 2.90
CA GLY A 62 7.72 12.64 3.81
C GLY A 62 7.13 11.58 4.74
N LEU A 63 7.43 10.29 4.52
CA LEU A 63 6.81 9.17 5.23
C LEU A 63 7.74 8.45 6.21
N GLN A 64 9.05 8.75 6.19
CA GLN A 64 10.07 8.04 6.97
C GLN A 64 9.98 8.25 8.49
N ASP A 65 9.42 9.38 8.93
CA ASP A 65 9.29 9.72 10.36
C ASP A 65 7.97 9.22 10.98
N ARG A 66 7.09 8.66 10.14
CA ARG A 66 5.83 8.08 10.59
C ARG A 66 6.09 6.61 10.86
N ASN A 67 5.72 6.10 12.04
CA ASN A 67 5.73 4.67 12.36
C ASN A 67 4.69 3.91 11.51
N LEU A 68 4.93 3.87 10.19
CA LEU A 68 4.17 3.13 9.18
C LEU A 68 4.56 1.66 9.22
#